data_AF-A0AA87NMF1-F1
#
_entry.id   AF-A0AA87NMF1-F1
#
_cell.length_a   1.000
_cell.length_b   1.000
_cell.length_c   1.000
_cell.angle_alpha   90.00
_cell.angle_beta   90.00
_cell.angle_gamma   90.00
#
_symmetry.space_group_name_H-M   'P 1'
#
loop_
_entity.id
_entity.type
_entity.pdbx_description
1 polymer ?
#
loop_
_entity_poly.entity_id
_entity_poly.type
_entity_poly.pdbx_seq_one_letter_code
_entity_poly.pdbx_strand_id
1 'polypeptide(L)'
;MKLNRIVFFSYLIFFSSFLFAQTENTAMPDPNNPNCIYEKAQLGEFFIHMAKITNPSKGSAPAVEVLFNSDFQWEPCNPDDGWGRDDKTYRYHEEEVPGTPVFFSITNKLNDVTYYRIEGVHPFALPLYDDPAEAEMLKRFIFFKFTAYAAKGGHFENYLNNLMWAVDTNTKLLYPYGMPSDYKKIIGNNYIPRNWLPYETHPNTADAKLKFYEYDPIGFISLEKDYNFLGVKTNVYLYDWWNESVGAGSSMKTVKQKRFMPRISDEALEDWTIRDAAKPVRSPYRR
;
A
#
# COMPACT_ATOMS: atom_id res chain seq x y z
N MET A 1 69.64 -46.62 -23.54
CA MET A 1 69.27 -45.24 -23.91
C MET A 1 67.74 -45.17 -23.97
N LYS A 2 67.13 -44.32 -23.12
CA LYS A 2 65.71 -43.83 -23.10
C LYS A 2 64.59 -44.89 -22.95
N LEU A 3 63.95 -44.95 -21.76
CA LEU A 3 62.63 -44.36 -21.36
C LEU A 3 61.44 -45.08 -22.04
N ASN A 4 60.52 -45.76 -21.33
CA ASN A 4 59.53 -45.20 -20.41
C ASN A 4 58.99 -46.26 -19.43
N ARG A 5 58.97 -45.93 -18.13
CA ARG A 5 58.07 -46.57 -17.15
C ARG A 5 57.08 -45.51 -16.67
N ILE A 6 55.80 -45.78 -16.89
CA ILE A 6 54.67 -44.99 -16.41
C ILE A 6 54.56 -45.21 -14.90
N VAL A 7 54.66 -44.12 -14.12
CA VAL A 7 54.39 -44.13 -12.68
C VAL A 7 53.13 -43.30 -12.46
N PHE A 8 52.10 -43.94 -11.90
CA PHE A 8 50.91 -43.30 -11.37
C PHE A 8 51.29 -42.43 -10.16
N PHE A 9 50.99 -41.13 -10.22
CA PHE A 9 51.05 -40.24 -9.06
C PHE A 9 49.65 -39.72 -8.76
N SER A 10 49.09 -40.21 -7.67
CA SER A 10 47.86 -39.74 -7.04
C SER A 10 48.15 -38.41 -6.33
N TYR A 11 47.71 -37.29 -6.90
CA TYR A 11 47.74 -36.00 -6.20
C TYR A 11 46.45 -35.83 -5.39
N LEU A 12 46.54 -36.07 -4.08
CA LEU A 12 45.60 -35.55 -3.10
C LEU A 12 45.80 -34.03 -3.01
N ILE A 13 44.89 -33.24 -3.58
CA ILE A 13 44.84 -31.80 -3.34
C ILE A 13 44.00 -31.58 -2.09
N PHE A 14 44.67 -31.25 -0.99
CA PHE A 14 44.05 -30.64 0.18
C PHE A 14 43.59 -29.23 -0.21
N PHE A 15 42.31 -29.07 -0.54
CA PHE A 15 41.68 -27.75 -0.49
C PHE A 15 41.36 -27.43 0.97
N SER A 16 42.20 -26.59 1.57
CA SER A 16 41.83 -25.86 2.79
C SER A 16 40.76 -24.84 2.42
N SER A 17 39.50 -25.22 2.56
CA SER A 17 38.38 -24.28 2.59
C SER A 17 38.50 -23.42 3.85
N PHE A 18 39.23 -22.31 3.75
CA PHE A 18 38.99 -21.14 4.59
C PHE A 18 37.60 -20.60 4.24
N LEU A 19 36.58 -21.21 4.84
CA LEU A 19 35.26 -20.63 4.99
C LEU A 19 35.42 -19.43 5.93
N PHE A 20 35.67 -18.25 5.35
CA PHE A 20 35.27 -17.01 5.98
C PHE A 20 33.74 -17.00 5.98
N ALA A 21 33.14 -17.63 7.01
CA ALA A 21 31.81 -17.28 7.43
C ALA A 21 31.90 -15.86 8.02
N GLN A 22 31.77 -14.84 7.17
CA GLN A 22 31.30 -13.55 7.65
C GLN A 22 29.84 -13.77 8.04
N THR A 23 29.59 -14.11 9.30
CA THR A 23 28.31 -13.75 9.93
C THR A 23 28.29 -12.23 9.97
N GLU A 24 27.82 -11.61 8.88
CA GLU A 24 27.33 -10.25 8.93
C GLU A 24 26.18 -10.25 9.94
N ASN A 25 26.52 -9.82 11.15
CA ASN A 25 25.54 -9.41 12.15
C ASN A 25 25.03 -8.05 11.68
N THR A 26 24.31 -8.02 10.55
CA THR A 26 23.61 -6.83 10.08
C THR A 26 22.48 -6.59 11.07
N ALA A 27 22.76 -5.75 12.07
CA ALA A 27 21.72 -5.16 12.89
C ALA A 27 20.64 -4.60 11.93
N MET A 28 19.36 -4.87 12.24
CA MET A 28 18.27 -4.36 11.41
C MET A 28 18.43 -2.84 11.22
N PRO A 29 18.17 -2.32 10.02
CA PRO A 29 18.16 -0.87 9.79
C PRO A 29 17.26 -0.16 10.79
N ASP A 30 17.63 1.05 11.18
CA ASP A 30 16.78 1.89 12.02
C ASP A 30 15.56 2.36 11.21
N PRO A 31 14.31 2.03 11.60
CA PRO A 31 13.10 2.49 10.92
C PRO A 31 12.92 4.02 10.99
N ASN A 32 13.68 4.73 11.85
CA ASN A 32 13.72 6.18 11.90
C ASN A 32 14.73 6.80 10.93
N ASN A 33 15.61 6.01 10.33
CA ASN A 33 16.50 6.50 9.29
C ASN A 33 15.70 6.70 7.98
N PRO A 34 15.56 7.94 7.47
CA PRO A 34 14.80 8.22 6.25
C PRO A 34 15.36 7.53 4.99
N ASN A 35 16.62 7.11 5.02
CA ASN A 35 17.36 6.54 3.87
C ASN A 35 17.64 5.03 4.02
N CYS A 36 16.96 4.32 4.92
CA CYS A 36 17.29 2.93 5.29
C CYS A 36 17.07 1.86 4.20
N ILE A 37 16.34 2.16 3.12
CA ILE A 37 16.09 1.24 2.00
C ILE A 37 16.47 1.92 0.68
N TYR A 38 15.89 3.10 0.48
CA TYR A 38 16.28 4.04 -0.56
C TYR A 38 16.03 5.46 -0.05
N GLU A 39 16.60 6.45 -0.73
CA GLU A 39 16.63 7.83 -0.25
C GLU A 39 15.21 8.39 -0.09
N LYS A 40 14.95 9.08 1.03
CA LYS A 40 13.66 9.77 1.24
C LYS A 40 13.39 10.82 0.18
N ALA A 41 14.44 11.47 -0.35
CA ALA A 41 14.32 12.46 -1.41
C ALA A 41 13.63 11.87 -2.66
N GLN A 42 13.85 10.58 -2.95
CA GLN A 42 13.16 9.91 -4.04
C GLN A 42 11.65 9.78 -3.79
N LEU A 43 11.18 9.84 -2.54
CA LEU A 43 9.77 9.90 -2.18
C LEU A 43 9.21 11.31 -1.97
N GLY A 44 10.00 12.37 -2.14
CA GLY A 44 9.56 13.72 -1.78
C GLY A 44 8.42 14.26 -2.65
N GLU A 45 8.37 13.85 -3.93
CA GLU A 45 7.48 14.45 -4.92
C GLU A 45 6.72 13.40 -5.75
N PHE A 46 6.64 12.15 -5.28
CA PHE A 46 5.99 11.11 -6.06
C PHE A 46 4.48 11.35 -6.23
N PHE A 47 3.95 10.80 -7.31
CA PHE A 47 2.52 10.79 -7.60
C PHE A 47 2.00 9.38 -7.48
N ILE A 48 0.88 9.19 -6.78
CA ILE A 48 0.08 7.97 -6.94
C ILE A 48 -0.70 8.08 -8.24
N HIS A 49 -0.75 7.04 -9.06
CA HIS A 49 -1.49 7.01 -10.33
C HIS A 49 -2.20 5.66 -10.47
N MET A 50 -3.45 5.65 -10.94
CA MET A 50 -4.12 4.37 -11.27
C MET A 50 -3.88 4.03 -12.72
N ALA A 51 -2.98 3.08 -12.97
CA ALA A 51 -2.69 2.64 -14.33
C ALA A 51 -3.91 2.02 -15.03
N LYS A 52 -4.76 1.30 -14.28
CA LYS A 52 -5.94 0.61 -14.83
C LYS A 52 -6.88 0.09 -13.74
N ILE A 53 -8.18 0.00 -14.04
CA ILE A 53 -9.11 -0.83 -13.27
C ILE A 53 -9.06 -2.27 -13.77
N THR A 54 -8.64 -3.18 -12.91
CA THR A 54 -8.41 -4.60 -13.21
C THR A 54 -9.70 -5.39 -13.46
N ASN A 55 -9.55 -6.65 -13.86
CA ASN A 55 -10.67 -7.50 -14.28
C ASN A 55 -11.69 -7.70 -13.12
N PRO A 56 -12.99 -7.46 -13.36
CA PRO A 56 -14.04 -7.59 -12.35
C PRO A 56 -14.24 -9.01 -11.80
N SER A 57 -13.74 -10.07 -12.47
CA SER A 57 -13.84 -11.45 -11.98
C SER A 57 -13.17 -11.67 -10.62
N LYS A 58 -12.24 -10.78 -10.24
CA LYS A 58 -11.56 -10.77 -8.94
C LYS A 58 -11.98 -9.57 -8.06
N GLY A 59 -13.06 -8.89 -8.42
CA GLY A 59 -13.43 -7.58 -7.89
C GLY A 59 -12.66 -6.48 -8.62
N SER A 60 -13.36 -5.49 -9.19
CA SER A 60 -12.72 -4.37 -9.89
C SER A 60 -11.78 -3.62 -8.94
N ALA A 61 -10.47 -3.90 -9.02
CA ALA A 61 -9.46 -3.30 -8.17
C ALA A 61 -8.61 -2.29 -8.98
N PRO A 62 -8.32 -1.11 -8.43
CA PRO A 62 -7.38 -0.18 -9.08
C PRO A 62 -5.97 -0.75 -8.99
N ALA A 63 -5.32 -0.95 -10.14
CA ALA A 63 -3.88 -1.16 -10.21
C ALA A 63 -3.21 0.20 -10.06
N VAL A 64 -2.61 0.44 -8.90
CA VAL A 64 -1.96 1.72 -8.57
C VAL A 64 -0.47 1.58 -8.72
N GLU A 65 0.16 2.66 -9.15
CA GLU A 65 1.61 2.83 -9.22
C GLU A 65 2.02 4.15 -8.60
N VAL A 66 3.30 4.23 -8.28
CA VAL A 66 3.99 5.41 -7.77
C VAL A 66 4.90 5.92 -8.87
N LEU A 67 4.66 7.14 -9.35
CA LEU A 67 5.45 7.81 -10.37
C LEU A 67 6.46 8.72 -9.68
N PHE A 68 7.75 8.41 -9.87
CA PHE A 68 8.87 9.19 -9.34
C PHE A 68 9.27 10.36 -10.24
N ASN A 69 8.98 10.24 -11.54
CA ASN A 69 9.15 11.29 -12.54
C ASN A 69 7.82 11.43 -13.27
N SER A 70 7.15 12.56 -13.10
CA SER A 70 5.86 12.85 -13.73
C SER A 70 5.72 14.33 -14.03
N ASP A 71 4.98 14.64 -15.09
CA ASP A 71 4.56 16.00 -15.42
C ASP A 71 3.31 16.43 -14.64
N PHE A 72 2.71 15.53 -13.85
CA PHE A 72 1.61 15.87 -12.95
C PHE A 72 2.06 16.89 -11.90
N GLN A 73 1.11 17.68 -11.41
CA GLN A 73 1.36 18.68 -10.38
C GLN A 73 0.31 18.56 -9.28
N TRP A 74 0.79 18.54 -8.03
CA TRP A 74 -0.07 18.62 -6.87
C TRP A 74 -0.47 20.07 -6.64
N GLU A 75 -1.76 20.35 -6.75
CA GLU A 75 -2.32 21.67 -6.51
C GLU A 75 -2.87 21.77 -5.09
N PRO A 76 -2.54 22.83 -4.32
CA PRO A 76 -3.17 23.08 -3.04
C PRO A 76 -4.70 23.12 -3.18
N CYS A 77 -5.40 22.49 -2.25
CA CYS A 77 -6.85 22.53 -2.21
C CYS A 77 -7.39 22.57 -0.78
N ASN A 78 -8.67 22.93 -0.66
CA ASN A 78 -9.37 22.86 0.60
C ASN A 78 -9.58 21.39 1.02
N PRO A 79 -9.70 21.10 2.32
CA PRO A 79 -10.13 19.80 2.81
C PRO A 79 -11.43 19.33 2.13
N ASP A 80 -11.50 18.03 1.84
CA ASP A 80 -12.66 17.39 1.21
C ASP A 80 -13.44 16.57 2.25
N ASP A 81 -14.58 17.11 2.68
CA ASP A 81 -15.62 16.50 3.53
C ASP A 81 -15.06 15.66 4.70
N GLY A 82 -14.56 16.35 5.74
CA GLY A 82 -14.02 15.71 6.95
C GLY A 82 -12.66 15.04 6.77
N TRP A 83 -12.09 15.06 5.56
CA TRP A 83 -10.74 14.58 5.27
C TRP A 83 -9.86 15.72 4.76
N GLY A 84 -8.72 15.92 5.42
CA GLY A 84 -7.73 16.92 5.03
C GLY A 84 -7.44 17.94 6.13
N ARG A 85 -6.51 18.83 5.83
CA ARG A 85 -6.15 20.01 6.64
C ARG A 85 -5.92 21.20 5.74
N ASP A 86 -6.29 22.37 6.24
CA ASP A 86 -5.95 23.63 5.58
C ASP A 86 -4.42 23.71 5.37
N ASP A 87 -4.02 24.24 4.22
CA ASP A 87 -2.61 24.45 3.81
C ASP A 87 -1.73 23.20 3.71
N LYS A 88 -2.32 21.99 3.86
CA LYS A 88 -1.61 20.71 3.78
C LYS A 88 -2.27 19.70 2.84
N THR A 89 -3.43 20.05 2.29
CA THR A 89 -4.20 19.19 1.39
C THR A 89 -3.87 19.60 -0.04
N TYR A 90 -3.52 18.63 -0.86
CA TYR A 90 -3.27 18.82 -2.27
C TYR A 90 -4.08 17.83 -3.08
N ARG A 91 -4.32 18.17 -4.35
CA ARG A 91 -4.99 17.28 -5.30
C ARG A 91 -4.38 17.37 -6.69
N TYR A 92 -4.66 16.36 -7.51
CA TYR A 92 -4.56 16.48 -8.96
C TYR A 92 -5.70 15.69 -9.60
N HIS A 93 -5.98 15.98 -10.87
CA HIS A 93 -7.15 15.47 -11.58
C HIS A 93 -6.77 14.76 -12.88
N GLU A 94 -7.50 13.71 -13.19
CA GLU A 94 -7.49 13.00 -14.47
C GLU A 94 -8.92 12.76 -14.95
N GLU A 95 -9.16 12.99 -16.24
CA GLU A 95 -10.50 12.81 -16.84
C GLU A 95 -10.97 11.35 -16.78
N GLU A 96 -10.04 10.40 -16.93
CA GLU A 96 -10.38 8.97 -17.03
C GLU A 96 -9.22 8.08 -16.58
N VAL A 97 -9.56 7.03 -15.82
CA VAL A 97 -8.69 5.87 -15.60
C VAL A 97 -9.22 4.70 -16.43
N PRO A 98 -8.39 4.08 -17.28
CA PRO A 98 -8.86 3.06 -18.21
C PRO A 98 -9.36 1.82 -17.47
N GLY A 99 -10.45 1.25 -17.99
CA GLY A 99 -11.06 0.03 -17.48
C GLY A 99 -10.62 -1.24 -18.20
N THR A 100 -11.02 -2.38 -17.65
CA THR A 100 -11.04 -3.68 -18.32
C THR A 100 -12.43 -3.93 -18.92
N PRO A 101 -12.54 -4.54 -20.11
CA PRO A 101 -13.82 -4.99 -20.64
C PRO A 101 -14.55 -5.94 -19.67
N VAL A 102 -15.84 -5.67 -19.43
CA VAL A 102 -16.71 -6.47 -18.55
C VAL A 102 -17.67 -7.32 -19.40
N PHE A 103 -18.33 -6.68 -20.37
CA PHE A 103 -19.27 -7.33 -21.29
C PHE A 103 -19.40 -6.52 -22.58
N PHE A 104 -19.22 -7.16 -23.74
CA PHE A 104 -19.13 -6.48 -25.04
C PHE A 104 -18.17 -5.27 -25.01
N SER A 105 -18.65 -4.07 -25.33
CA SER A 105 -17.89 -2.81 -25.32
C SER A 105 -17.94 -2.05 -23.98
N ILE A 106 -18.59 -2.59 -22.95
CA ILE A 106 -18.70 -1.96 -21.64
C ILE A 106 -17.44 -2.25 -20.82
N THR A 107 -16.77 -1.20 -20.35
CA THR A 107 -15.61 -1.29 -19.45
C THR A 107 -15.97 -0.84 -18.03
N ASN A 108 -15.19 -1.26 -17.04
CA ASN A 108 -15.29 -0.80 -15.65
C ASN A 108 -14.43 0.43 -15.36
N LYS A 109 -14.25 1.32 -16.36
CA LYS A 109 -13.44 2.53 -16.22
C LYS A 109 -13.96 3.47 -15.13
N LEU A 110 -13.08 4.34 -14.64
CA LEU A 110 -13.45 5.47 -13.78
C LEU A 110 -13.32 6.77 -14.57
N ASN A 111 -14.20 7.73 -14.30
CA ASN A 111 -14.18 9.06 -14.90
C ASN A 111 -14.07 10.11 -13.79
N ASP A 112 -13.58 11.29 -14.13
CA ASP A 112 -13.33 12.42 -13.23
C ASP A 112 -12.57 12.02 -11.97
N VAL A 113 -11.43 11.34 -12.16
CA VAL A 113 -10.64 10.83 -11.04
C VAL A 113 -9.86 11.97 -10.43
N THR A 114 -10.08 12.23 -9.15
CA THR A 114 -9.32 13.21 -8.39
C THR A 114 -8.58 12.51 -7.28
N TYR A 115 -7.26 12.66 -7.26
CA TYR A 115 -6.39 12.14 -6.22
C TYR A 115 -6.12 13.22 -5.20
N TYR A 116 -6.01 12.84 -3.94
CA TYR A 116 -5.69 13.75 -2.86
C TYR A 116 -4.48 13.23 -2.10
N ARG A 117 -3.62 14.16 -1.66
CA ARG A 117 -2.54 13.86 -0.72
C ARG A 117 -2.56 14.83 0.47
N ILE A 118 -2.09 14.34 1.60
CA ILE A 118 -1.76 15.14 2.77
C ILE A 118 -0.46 14.65 3.38
N GLU A 119 0.39 15.59 3.77
CA GLU A 119 1.74 15.30 4.25
C GLU A 119 1.90 15.67 5.72
N GLY A 120 2.49 14.74 6.48
CA GLY A 120 3.01 15.01 7.80
C GLY A 120 1.94 15.25 8.89
N VAL A 121 0.67 14.98 8.58
CA VAL A 121 -0.44 15.11 9.52
C VAL A 121 -1.55 14.14 9.12
N HIS A 122 -2.26 13.61 10.12
CA HIS A 122 -3.37 12.70 9.88
C HIS A 122 -4.56 13.46 9.24
N PRO A 123 -5.20 12.92 8.18
CA PRO A 123 -6.26 13.64 7.47
C PRO A 123 -7.53 13.86 8.31
N PHE A 124 -7.84 12.96 9.24
CA PHE A 124 -8.98 13.13 10.15
C PHE A 124 -8.54 13.86 11.42
N ALA A 125 -9.39 14.73 11.96
CA ALA A 125 -9.16 15.45 13.22
C ALA A 125 -9.30 14.48 14.41
N LEU A 126 -8.16 13.98 14.89
CA LEU A 126 -8.09 13.01 15.97
C LEU A 126 -7.26 13.58 17.13
N PRO A 127 -7.85 13.78 18.32
CA PRO A 127 -7.16 14.40 19.46
C PRO A 127 -5.88 13.70 19.91
N LEU A 128 -5.76 12.39 19.64
CA LEU A 128 -4.55 11.62 20.00
C LEU A 128 -3.28 12.13 19.30
N TYR A 129 -3.42 12.79 18.14
CA TYR A 129 -2.32 13.35 17.37
C TYR A 129 -2.02 14.81 17.73
N ASP A 130 -2.69 15.36 18.76
CA ASP A 130 -2.31 16.63 19.37
C ASP A 130 -1.10 16.45 20.33
N ASP A 131 -0.80 15.21 20.71
CA ASP A 131 0.43 14.87 21.44
C ASP A 131 1.68 15.13 20.57
N PRO A 132 2.70 15.86 21.08
CA PRO A 132 3.88 16.21 20.29
C PRO A 132 4.67 15.02 19.73
N ALA A 133 4.75 13.90 20.45
CA ALA A 133 5.48 12.73 19.97
C ALA A 133 4.71 12.03 18.84
N GLU A 134 3.40 11.95 18.94
CA GLU A 134 2.55 11.38 17.88
C GLU A 134 2.49 12.29 16.65
N ALA A 135 2.44 13.61 16.85
CA ALA A 135 2.55 14.59 15.77
C ALA A 135 3.91 14.50 15.04
N GLU A 136 5.01 14.29 15.77
CA GLU A 136 6.34 14.08 15.18
C GLU A 136 6.38 12.80 14.35
N MET A 137 5.78 11.71 14.87
CA MET A 137 5.67 10.45 14.13
C MET A 137 4.94 10.64 12.79
N LEU A 138 3.87 11.44 12.77
CA LEU A 138 3.11 11.70 11.54
C LEU A 138 3.91 12.40 10.43
N LYS A 139 4.97 13.16 10.75
CA LYS A 139 5.79 13.88 9.75
C LYS A 139 6.40 13.00 8.67
N ARG A 140 6.51 11.69 8.90
CA ARG A 140 7.03 10.73 7.91
C ARG A 140 5.95 10.14 7.00
N PHE A 141 4.67 10.38 7.27
CA PHE A 141 3.58 9.77 6.50
C PHE A 141 3.01 10.73 5.45
N ILE A 142 2.66 10.16 4.29
CA ILE A 142 1.86 10.81 3.26
C ILE A 142 0.60 9.98 3.06
N PHE A 143 -0.57 10.59 3.25
CA PHE A 143 -1.85 9.89 3.17
C PHE A 143 -2.55 10.20 1.86
N PHE A 144 -3.17 9.18 1.27
CA PHE A 144 -3.82 9.29 -0.03
C PHE A 144 -5.27 8.84 0.00
N LYS A 145 -6.12 9.58 -0.70
CA LYS A 145 -7.47 9.14 -1.08
C LYS A 145 -7.74 9.49 -2.55
N PHE A 146 -8.83 8.97 -3.09
CA PHE A 146 -9.34 9.41 -4.38
C PHE A 146 -10.85 9.57 -4.38
N THR A 147 -11.34 10.41 -5.29
CA THR A 147 -12.74 10.49 -5.69
C THR A 147 -12.87 10.21 -7.18
N ALA A 148 -14.00 9.67 -7.61
CA ALA A 148 -14.23 9.34 -9.02
C ALA A 148 -15.71 9.03 -9.28
N TYR A 149 -16.07 8.87 -10.55
CA TYR A 149 -17.36 8.34 -10.99
C TYR A 149 -17.19 7.01 -11.73
N ALA A 150 -17.82 5.96 -11.21
CA ALA A 150 -18.04 4.73 -11.94
C ALA A 150 -19.32 4.87 -12.79
N ALA A 151 -19.25 4.47 -14.07
CA ALA A 151 -20.36 4.54 -15.03
C ALA A 151 -21.03 5.94 -15.13
N LYS A 152 -20.20 7.00 -15.18
CA LYS A 152 -20.63 8.40 -15.31
C LYS A 152 -21.59 8.60 -16.49
N GLY A 153 -22.68 9.34 -16.27
CA GLY A 153 -23.75 9.60 -17.23
C GLY A 153 -24.69 8.42 -17.49
N GLY A 154 -24.50 7.27 -16.84
CA GLY A 154 -25.31 6.07 -17.00
C GLY A 154 -26.30 5.82 -15.86
N HIS A 155 -27.21 4.86 -16.06
CA HIS A 155 -28.19 4.45 -15.03
C HIS A 155 -27.58 3.87 -13.74
N PHE A 156 -26.33 3.38 -13.82
CA PHE A 156 -25.59 2.84 -12.69
C PHE A 156 -24.46 3.77 -12.24
N GLU A 157 -24.58 5.07 -12.49
CA GLU A 157 -23.61 6.05 -12.01
C GLU A 157 -23.44 5.93 -10.48
N ASN A 158 -22.18 5.87 -10.05
CA ASN A 158 -21.83 5.87 -8.65
C ASN A 158 -20.63 6.76 -8.41
N TYR A 159 -20.82 7.78 -7.57
CA TYR A 159 -19.72 8.53 -6.97
C TYR A 159 -18.94 7.64 -6.01
N LEU A 160 -17.61 7.69 -6.09
CA LEU A 160 -16.64 7.00 -5.24
C LEU A 160 -15.89 8.05 -4.44
N ASN A 161 -15.66 7.76 -3.16
CA ASN A 161 -14.83 8.56 -2.25
C ASN A 161 -14.15 7.56 -1.32
N ASN A 162 -12.91 7.20 -1.66
CA ASN A 162 -12.24 6.05 -1.10
C ASN A 162 -10.87 6.44 -0.54
N LEU A 163 -10.62 6.06 0.72
CA LEU A 163 -9.27 6.08 1.27
C LEU A 163 -8.42 5.04 0.54
N MET A 164 -7.14 5.34 0.38
CA MET A 164 -6.15 4.42 -0.19
C MET A 164 -5.25 3.90 0.92
N TRP A 165 -4.07 4.50 1.08
CA TRP A 165 -3.09 4.12 2.09
C TRP A 165 -2.25 5.34 2.50
N ALA A 166 -1.58 5.19 3.63
CA ALA A 166 -0.51 6.04 4.08
C ALA A 166 0.82 5.41 3.69
N VAL A 167 1.73 6.21 3.14
CA VAL A 167 3.10 5.81 2.83
C VAL A 167 4.00 6.28 3.95
N ASP A 168 4.71 5.36 4.60
CA ASP A 168 5.82 5.72 5.48
C ASP A 168 7.06 6.05 4.65
N THR A 169 7.45 7.31 4.60
CA THR A 169 8.61 7.77 3.83
C THR A 169 9.95 7.29 4.37
N ASN A 170 10.01 6.75 5.58
CA ASN A 170 11.24 6.15 6.11
C ASN A 170 11.34 4.68 5.68
N THR A 171 10.39 3.84 6.11
CA THR A 171 10.43 2.38 5.87
C THR A 171 9.95 1.97 4.48
N LYS A 172 9.24 2.86 3.78
CA LYS A 172 8.63 2.62 2.45
C LYS A 172 7.45 1.65 2.48
N LEU A 173 6.95 1.35 3.68
CA LEU A 173 5.79 0.50 3.92
C LEU A 173 4.49 1.28 3.68
N LEU A 174 3.46 0.53 3.30
CA LEU A 174 2.11 1.03 3.07
C LEU A 174 1.22 0.63 4.25
N TYR A 175 0.48 1.58 4.78
CA TYR A 175 -0.44 1.34 5.88
C TYR A 175 -1.86 1.71 5.49
N PRO A 176 -2.86 0.88 5.82
CA PRO A 176 -4.23 1.33 5.77
C PRO A 176 -4.45 2.27 6.96
N TYR A 177 -5.23 3.33 6.79
CA TYR A 177 -5.48 4.31 7.86
C TYR A 177 -6.96 4.53 8.17
N GLY A 178 -7.81 3.67 7.63
CA GLY A 178 -9.23 3.69 7.91
C GLY A 178 -9.97 2.63 7.13
N MET A 179 -11.26 2.51 7.41
CA MET A 179 -12.14 1.58 6.73
C MET A 179 -13.56 2.16 6.55
N PRO A 180 -14.35 1.61 5.63
CA PRO A 180 -15.71 2.08 5.38
C PRO A 180 -16.64 1.68 6.53
N SER A 181 -17.37 2.65 7.08
CA SER A 181 -18.42 2.39 8.07
C SER A 181 -19.75 1.98 7.43
N ASP A 182 -19.92 2.25 6.13
CA ASP A 182 -21.12 1.89 5.40
C ASP A 182 -20.81 1.43 3.96
N TYR A 183 -21.81 0.82 3.32
CA TYR A 183 -21.69 0.32 1.95
C TYR A 183 -23.01 0.49 1.19
N LYS A 184 -22.91 0.85 -0.08
CA LYS A 184 -24.03 0.77 -1.02
C LYS A 184 -23.99 -0.58 -1.73
N LYS A 185 -25.03 -1.39 -1.59
CA LYS A 185 -25.21 -2.59 -2.42
C LYS A 185 -25.64 -2.18 -3.83
N ILE A 186 -24.99 -2.75 -4.85
CA ILE A 186 -25.35 -2.52 -6.25
C ILE A 186 -26.15 -3.73 -6.77
N ILE A 187 -25.50 -4.66 -7.47
CA ILE A 187 -26.11 -5.89 -7.99
C ILE A 187 -25.31 -7.08 -7.47
N GLY A 188 -26.01 -8.16 -7.11
CA GLY A 188 -25.39 -9.37 -6.56
C GLY A 188 -24.67 -9.08 -5.23
N ASN A 189 -23.44 -9.56 -5.10
CA ASN A 189 -22.58 -9.37 -3.92
C ASN A 189 -21.58 -8.22 -4.07
N ASN A 190 -21.88 -7.25 -4.94
CA ASN A 190 -21.06 -6.06 -5.12
C ASN A 190 -21.49 -4.95 -4.17
N TYR A 191 -20.54 -4.47 -3.38
CA TYR A 191 -20.71 -3.45 -2.36
C TYR A 191 -19.70 -2.33 -2.60
N ILE A 192 -20.18 -1.10 -2.73
CA ILE A 192 -19.35 0.10 -2.87
C ILE A 192 -19.14 0.71 -1.47
N PRO A 193 -17.89 0.87 -1.01
CA PRO A 193 -17.55 1.58 0.21
C PRO A 193 -18.20 2.96 0.32
N ARG A 194 -18.66 3.31 1.53
CA ARG A 194 -19.19 4.63 1.90
C ARG A 194 -18.70 5.00 3.30
N ASN A 195 -18.66 6.30 3.57
CA ASN A 195 -18.44 6.86 4.91
C ASN A 195 -17.20 6.26 5.60
N TRP A 196 -16.02 6.59 5.09
CA TRP A 196 -14.78 6.08 5.67
C TRP A 196 -14.47 6.76 7.01
N LEU A 197 -14.07 5.97 7.99
CA LEU A 197 -13.60 6.45 9.29
C LEU A 197 -12.19 5.93 9.56
N PRO A 198 -11.36 6.68 10.30
CA PRO A 198 -10.05 6.21 10.69
C PRO A 198 -10.15 5.04 11.69
N TYR A 199 -9.15 4.16 11.70
CA TYR A 199 -9.18 2.95 12.53
C TYR A 199 -9.26 3.26 14.02
N GLU A 200 -8.69 4.38 14.45
CA GLU A 200 -8.67 4.84 15.83
C GLU A 200 -10.08 5.13 16.38
N THR A 201 -11.05 5.42 15.51
CA THR A 201 -12.44 5.73 15.91
C THR A 201 -13.47 4.79 15.28
N HIS A 202 -13.08 3.92 14.35
CA HIS A 202 -14.01 3.04 13.68
C HIS A 202 -14.57 1.99 14.68
N PRO A 203 -15.89 1.73 14.72
CA PRO A 203 -16.51 0.85 15.73
C PRO A 203 -15.95 -0.58 15.79
N ASN A 204 -15.38 -1.09 14.70
CA ASN A 204 -14.77 -2.43 14.67
C ASN A 204 -13.35 -2.49 15.27
N THR A 205 -12.67 -1.35 15.43
CA THR A 205 -11.23 -1.30 15.75
C THR A 205 -10.91 -0.39 16.93
N ALA A 206 -11.80 0.54 17.30
CA ALA A 206 -11.59 1.53 18.35
C ALA A 206 -11.21 0.90 19.71
N ASP A 207 -11.79 -0.25 20.06
CA ASP A 207 -11.50 -0.95 21.33
C ASP A 207 -10.05 -1.39 21.46
N ALA A 208 -9.35 -1.61 20.33
CA ALA A 208 -7.95 -1.99 20.32
C ALA A 208 -7.03 -0.84 20.77
N LYS A 209 -7.49 0.42 20.65
CA LYS A 209 -6.72 1.64 20.98
C LYS A 209 -5.36 1.69 20.28
N LEU A 210 -5.31 1.15 19.07
CA LEU A 210 -4.14 1.14 18.21
C LEU A 210 -4.23 2.27 17.19
N LYS A 211 -3.07 2.83 16.88
CA LYS A 211 -2.90 3.78 15.78
C LYS A 211 -2.74 3.03 14.48
N PHE A 212 -3.05 3.67 13.37
CA PHE A 212 -3.02 3.00 12.06
C PHE A 212 -1.68 2.35 11.73
N TYR A 213 -0.55 2.95 12.13
CA TYR A 213 0.80 2.42 11.88
C TYR A 213 1.25 1.34 12.86
N GLU A 214 0.46 1.04 13.89
CA GLU A 214 0.75 -0.06 14.83
C GLU A 214 0.21 -1.41 14.31
N TYR A 215 -0.73 -1.38 13.36
CA TYR A 215 -1.15 -2.56 12.60
C TYR A 215 -0.10 -2.98 11.58
N ASP A 216 -0.17 -4.23 11.12
CA ASP A 216 0.74 -4.72 10.09
C ASP A 216 0.56 -3.94 8.77
N PRO A 217 1.66 -3.55 8.09
CA PRO A 217 1.60 -2.90 6.80
C PRO A 217 0.91 -3.79 5.75
N ILE A 218 0.21 -3.16 4.81
CA ILE A 218 -0.50 -3.84 3.71
C ILE A 218 0.37 -4.06 2.49
N GLY A 219 1.59 -3.54 2.49
CA GLY A 219 2.46 -3.58 1.34
C GLY A 219 3.68 -2.67 1.45
N PHE A 220 4.36 -2.46 0.32
CA PHE A 220 5.52 -1.59 0.20
C PHE A 220 5.65 -1.01 -1.21
N ILE A 221 6.45 0.05 -1.34
CA ILE A 221 6.80 0.66 -2.63
C ILE A 221 8.19 0.18 -3.06
N SER A 222 8.30 -0.25 -4.31
CA SER A 222 9.57 -0.51 -5.01
C SER A 222 9.94 0.66 -5.92
N LEU A 223 11.23 0.81 -6.22
CA LEU A 223 11.69 1.69 -7.30
C LEU A 223 11.42 1.06 -8.67
N GLU A 224 11.39 -0.27 -8.73
CA GLU A 224 11.19 -1.03 -9.96
C GLU A 224 9.71 -1.35 -10.18
N LYS A 225 9.30 -1.35 -11.46
CA LYS A 225 7.92 -1.62 -11.91
C LYS A 225 7.77 -3.05 -12.44
N ASP A 226 8.02 -4.03 -11.59
CA ASP A 226 8.04 -5.46 -11.93
C ASP A 226 6.96 -6.28 -11.22
N TYR A 227 6.23 -5.73 -10.24
CA TYR A 227 5.09 -6.41 -9.62
C TYR A 227 3.95 -6.58 -10.59
N ASN A 228 3.44 -7.81 -10.75
CA ASN A 228 2.28 -8.08 -11.59
C ASN A 228 1.00 -8.13 -10.74
N PHE A 229 0.35 -6.99 -10.57
CA PHE A 229 -0.95 -6.89 -9.92
C PHE A 229 -2.07 -7.18 -10.93
N LEU A 230 -2.58 -8.42 -10.91
CA LEU A 230 -3.72 -8.87 -11.72
C LEU A 230 -3.58 -8.58 -13.23
N GLY A 231 -2.36 -8.74 -13.78
CA GLY A 231 -2.06 -8.52 -15.19
C GLY A 231 -1.54 -7.12 -15.51
N VAL A 232 -1.39 -6.24 -14.52
CA VAL A 232 -0.86 -4.88 -14.66
C VAL A 232 0.47 -4.79 -13.92
N LYS A 233 1.53 -4.34 -14.59
CA LYS A 233 2.82 -4.09 -13.95
C LYS A 233 2.75 -2.80 -13.12
N THR A 234 3.08 -2.86 -11.84
CA THR A 234 3.16 -1.72 -10.94
C THR A 234 4.42 -1.82 -10.06
N ASN A 235 4.70 -0.77 -9.30
CA ASN A 235 5.75 -0.74 -8.28
C ASN A 235 5.19 -0.66 -6.85
N VAL A 236 3.87 -0.85 -6.72
CA VAL A 236 3.15 -0.91 -5.45
C VAL A 236 2.83 -2.38 -5.19
N TYR A 237 3.51 -2.96 -4.21
CA TYR A 237 3.34 -4.35 -3.82
C TYR A 237 2.35 -4.41 -2.68
N LEU A 238 1.22 -5.08 -2.88
CA LEU A 238 0.24 -5.35 -1.83
C LEU A 238 0.37 -6.80 -1.38
N TYR A 239 0.34 -7.04 -0.08
CA TYR A 239 0.36 -8.38 0.49
C TYR A 239 -0.97 -9.10 0.23
N ASP A 240 -0.90 -10.42 0.04
CA ASP A 240 -2.08 -11.24 -0.28
C ASP A 240 -3.19 -11.14 0.78
N TRP A 241 -2.81 -11.09 2.07
CA TRP A 241 -3.76 -10.94 3.16
C TRP A 241 -4.62 -9.67 3.06
N TRP A 242 -4.05 -8.59 2.53
CA TRP A 242 -4.79 -7.34 2.37
C TRP A 242 -5.83 -7.48 1.27
N ASN A 243 -5.47 -8.12 0.16
CA ASN A 243 -6.42 -8.42 -0.92
C ASN A 243 -7.59 -9.28 -0.41
N GLU A 244 -7.33 -10.25 0.46
CA GLU A 244 -8.37 -11.04 1.13
C GLU A 244 -9.26 -10.16 2.03
N SER A 245 -8.66 -9.27 2.82
CA SER A 245 -9.38 -8.32 3.67
C SER A 245 -10.30 -7.40 2.85
N VAL A 246 -9.82 -6.83 1.74
CA VAL A 246 -10.63 -5.97 0.86
C VAL A 246 -11.83 -6.72 0.26
N GLY A 247 -11.67 -8.01 -0.05
CA GLY A 247 -12.71 -8.86 -0.65
C GLY A 247 -13.68 -9.51 0.36
N ALA A 248 -13.43 -9.39 1.67
CA ALA A 248 -14.10 -10.21 2.68
C ALA A 248 -15.62 -9.98 2.78
N GLY A 249 -16.35 -11.00 3.26
CA GLY A 249 -17.79 -10.89 3.50
C GLY A 249 -18.67 -10.97 2.24
N SER A 250 -19.85 -11.56 2.40
CA SER A 250 -20.79 -11.87 1.31
C SER A 250 -22.19 -11.30 1.54
N SER A 251 -22.41 -10.65 2.69
CA SER A 251 -23.68 -10.01 3.07
C SER A 251 -23.39 -8.63 3.65
N MET A 252 -24.36 -7.71 3.63
CA MET A 252 -24.15 -6.36 4.15
C MET A 252 -23.58 -6.35 5.58
N LYS A 253 -24.13 -7.23 6.45
CA LYS A 253 -23.64 -7.40 7.83
C LYS A 253 -22.17 -7.84 7.87
N THR A 254 -21.82 -8.88 7.12
CA THR A 254 -20.45 -9.43 7.16
C THR A 254 -19.44 -8.54 6.45
N VAL A 255 -19.86 -7.82 5.41
CA VAL A 255 -19.04 -6.83 4.71
C VAL A 255 -18.64 -5.70 5.65
N LYS A 256 -19.60 -5.13 6.38
CA LYS A 256 -19.31 -4.08 7.39
C LYS A 256 -18.37 -4.55 8.50
N GLN A 257 -18.37 -5.83 8.83
CA GLN A 257 -17.55 -6.40 9.91
C GLN A 257 -16.16 -6.84 9.46
N LYS A 258 -15.98 -7.21 8.19
CA LYS A 258 -14.78 -7.92 7.73
C LYS A 258 -13.97 -7.20 6.66
N ARG A 259 -14.60 -6.36 5.82
CA ARG A 259 -13.88 -5.71 4.73
C ARG A 259 -12.95 -4.63 5.23
N PHE A 260 -11.76 -4.55 4.66
CA PHE A 260 -10.73 -3.56 5.02
C PHE A 260 -10.35 -3.61 6.50
N MET A 261 -10.54 -4.76 7.17
CA MET A 261 -10.05 -4.92 8.53
C MET A 261 -8.52 -4.90 8.53
N PRO A 262 -7.88 -4.10 9.41
CA PRO A 262 -6.46 -4.18 9.61
C PRO A 262 -6.16 -5.46 10.40
N ARG A 263 -4.89 -5.86 10.44
CA ARG A 263 -4.50 -7.06 11.19
C ARG A 263 -3.28 -6.81 12.06
N ILE A 264 -3.15 -7.68 13.04
CA ILE A 264 -1.93 -7.96 13.77
C ILE A 264 -1.74 -9.48 13.69
N SER A 265 -0.65 -9.93 13.09
CA SER A 265 -0.33 -11.34 12.94
C SER A 265 0.93 -11.68 13.72
N ASP A 266 0.91 -12.84 14.38
CA ASP A 266 2.11 -13.42 15.01
C ASP A 266 2.97 -14.19 13.99
N GLU A 267 2.45 -14.40 12.78
CA GLU A 267 3.18 -15.02 11.65
C GLU A 267 3.89 -13.99 10.78
N ALA A 268 3.65 -12.68 11.01
CA ALA A 268 4.29 -11.61 10.27
C ALA A 268 5.78 -11.52 10.63
N LEU A 269 6.64 -11.40 9.61
CA LEU A 269 8.08 -11.40 9.81
C LEU A 269 8.55 -10.11 10.50
N GLU A 270 9.45 -10.24 11.47
CA GLU A 270 10.00 -9.10 12.22
C GLU A 270 10.98 -8.26 11.38
N ASP A 271 11.62 -8.89 10.40
CA ASP A 271 12.45 -8.19 9.41
C ASP A 271 11.55 -7.46 8.40
N TRP A 272 11.22 -6.22 8.75
CA TRP A 272 10.41 -5.32 7.94
C TRP A 272 11.11 -4.85 6.65
N THR A 273 12.39 -5.18 6.44
CA THR A 273 13.13 -4.81 5.23
C THR A 273 12.84 -5.75 4.06
N ILE A 274 12.18 -6.89 4.31
CA ILE A 274 11.79 -7.84 3.27
C ILE A 274 10.85 -7.17 2.24
N ARG A 275 11.19 -7.30 0.96
CA ARG A 275 10.43 -6.75 -0.19
C ARG A 275 9.87 -7.88 -1.05
N ASP A 276 9.02 -8.70 -0.46
CA ASP A 276 8.35 -9.84 -1.10
C ASP A 276 6.87 -9.85 -0.71
N ALA A 277 5.97 -9.76 -1.70
CA ALA A 277 4.52 -9.69 -1.48
C ALA A 277 3.94 -10.97 -0.83
N ALA A 278 4.63 -12.10 -0.93
CA ALA A 278 4.23 -13.35 -0.28
C ALA A 278 4.71 -13.46 1.17
N LYS A 279 5.57 -12.53 1.62
CA LYS A 279 6.18 -12.54 2.97
C LYS A 279 5.80 -11.27 3.72
N PRO A 280 4.58 -11.21 4.26
CA PRO A 280 4.12 -10.04 4.99
C PRO A 280 4.97 -9.83 6.25
N VAL A 281 5.27 -8.56 6.51
CA VAL A 281 6.09 -8.15 7.65
C VAL A 281 5.24 -7.50 8.73
N ARG A 282 5.73 -7.54 9.96
CA ARG A 282 5.15 -6.84 11.11
C ARG A 282 5.52 -5.35 11.02
N SER A 283 4.65 -4.47 11.52
CA SER A 283 5.02 -3.07 11.67
C SER A 283 6.19 -2.90 12.65
N PRO A 284 7.25 -2.14 12.30
CA PRO A 284 8.32 -1.79 13.23
C PRO A 284 7.86 -0.90 14.39
N TYR A 285 6.62 -0.39 14.32
CA TYR A 285 6.02 0.49 15.32
C TYR A 285 5.01 -0.22 16.22
N ARG A 286 4.77 -1.52 16.01
CA ARG A 286 3.89 -2.31 16.87
C ARG A 286 4.53 -2.45 18.26
N ARG A 287 3.85 -1.89 19.27
CA ARG A 287 4.21 -2.00 20.69
C ARG A 287 4.19 -3.44 21.21
#